data_AF-A0A364P0A2-F1
#
_entry.id   AF-A0A364P0A2-F1
#
_cell.length_a   1.000
_cell.length_b   1.000
_cell.length_c   1.000
_cell.angle_alpha   90.00
_cell.angle_beta   90.00
_cell.angle_gamma   90.00
#
_symmetry.space_group_name_H-M   'P 1'
#
loop_
_entity.id
_entity.type
_entity.pdbx_description
1 polymer ?
#
loop_
_entity_poly.entity_id
_entity_poly.type
_entity_poly.pdbx_seq_one_letter_code
_entity_poly.pdbx_strand_id
1 'polypeptide(L)'
;MSVGVPMLDADHKTLIGLINLLQRSIGDREEYVAVYSVLGSLQDYAAQHFAREEGMMRASRCPQLDLHQRTHAGFSQQVADLKERYEENRTSVRARECLRFLNDWLVNHICTTDMNYRAWVVGNEGAKAAGDKVTRASEGRTRELRSLSILVVDDNVNFSEVLVTILGSAGIDRIAVTHDIATAKSALVGRPVDLLISDWHVGAESGLDLVKWVRQGPPELAAMPILMLSGHERLVNRDLALLAGADEFMEKPVTARGLLICLSRLAVKRG
;
A
#
# COMPACT_ATOMS: atom_id res chain seq x y z
N MET A 1 -1.07 -2.73 -19.92
CA MET A 1 -0.69 -3.99 -20.59
C MET A 1 -1.55 -5.08 -19.98
N SER A 2 -2.38 -5.77 -20.77
CA SER A 2 -3.25 -6.86 -20.28
C SER A 2 -2.78 -8.18 -20.88
N VAL A 3 -2.62 -9.19 -20.04
CA VAL A 3 -2.19 -10.54 -20.46
C VAL A 3 -3.36 -11.52 -20.52
N GLY A 4 -4.60 -11.03 -20.39
CA GLY A 4 -5.83 -11.84 -20.50
C GLY A 4 -6.10 -12.74 -19.28
N VAL A 5 -5.37 -12.53 -18.18
CA VAL A 5 -5.60 -13.17 -16.88
C VAL A 5 -5.91 -12.04 -15.90
N PRO A 6 -7.17 -11.87 -15.45
CA PRO A 6 -7.60 -10.72 -14.65
C PRO A 6 -6.75 -10.44 -13.39
N MET A 7 -6.13 -11.50 -12.85
CA MET A 7 -5.26 -11.45 -11.68
C MET A 7 -3.86 -10.91 -12.01
N LEU A 8 -3.24 -11.33 -13.12
CA LEU A 8 -1.96 -10.77 -13.57
C LEU A 8 -2.10 -9.29 -13.95
N ASP A 9 -3.27 -8.91 -14.46
CA ASP A 9 -3.59 -7.52 -14.74
C ASP A 9 -3.72 -6.68 -13.46
N ALA A 10 -4.11 -7.27 -12.33
CA ALA A 10 -4.15 -6.59 -11.03
C ALA A 10 -2.74 -6.39 -10.46
N ASP A 11 -1.90 -7.42 -10.52
CA ASP A 11 -0.48 -7.34 -10.15
C ASP A 11 0.26 -6.25 -10.97
N HIS A 12 0.04 -6.22 -12.29
CA HIS A 12 0.61 -5.19 -13.17
C HIS A 12 0.12 -3.79 -12.82
N LYS A 13 -1.16 -3.62 -12.47
CA LYS A 13 -1.69 -2.31 -12.03
C LYS A 13 -0.99 -1.81 -10.78
N THR A 14 -0.70 -2.69 -9.82
CA THR A 14 0.05 -2.33 -8.62
C THR A 14 1.45 -1.84 -8.97
N LEU A 15 2.21 -2.60 -9.76
CA LEU A 15 3.57 -2.19 -10.17
C LEU A 15 3.57 -0.90 -10.99
N ILE A 16 2.63 -0.74 -11.91
CA ILE A 16 2.45 0.52 -12.68
C ILE A 16 2.13 1.68 -11.73
N GLY A 17 1.31 1.47 -10.70
CA GLY A 17 1.04 2.45 -9.67
C GLY A 17 2.31 2.90 -8.93
N LEU A 18 3.16 1.94 -8.53
CA LEU A 18 4.44 2.23 -7.87
C LEU A 18 5.41 2.97 -8.81
N ILE A 19 5.47 2.58 -10.08
CA ILE A 19 6.27 3.26 -11.12
C ILE A 19 5.80 4.71 -11.29
N ASN A 20 4.49 4.93 -11.44
CA ASN A 20 3.92 6.26 -11.60
C ASN A 20 4.15 7.13 -10.36
N LEU A 21 4.13 6.53 -9.17
CA LEU A 21 4.46 7.23 -7.93
C LEU A 21 5.92 7.67 -7.92
N LEU A 22 6.87 6.77 -8.23
CA LEU A 22 8.28 7.15 -8.32
C LEU A 22 8.53 8.20 -9.39
N GLN A 23 7.90 8.09 -10.56
CA GLN A 23 8.08 9.05 -11.65
C GLN A 23 7.70 10.48 -11.25
N ARG A 24 6.59 10.63 -10.52
CA ARG A 24 6.12 11.94 -10.03
C ARG A 24 6.98 12.50 -8.92
N SER A 25 7.57 11.65 -8.08
CA SER A 25 8.39 12.10 -6.95
C SER A 25 9.83 12.50 -7.34
N ILE A 26 10.24 12.32 -8.60
CA ILE A 26 11.60 12.67 -9.04
C ILE A 26 11.84 14.17 -8.91
N GLY A 27 12.88 14.53 -8.16
CA GLY A 27 13.27 15.93 -7.96
C GLY A 27 12.44 16.67 -6.92
N ASP A 28 11.48 16.01 -6.29
CA ASP A 28 10.70 16.56 -5.19
C ASP A 28 11.52 16.58 -3.88
N ARG A 29 11.24 17.56 -2.99
CA ARG A 29 11.92 17.64 -1.68
C ARG A 29 11.64 16.43 -0.80
N GLU A 30 10.50 15.78 -1.00
CA GLU A 30 10.06 14.59 -0.28
C GLU A 30 10.12 13.32 -1.12
N GLU A 31 10.96 13.30 -2.15
CA GLU A 31 11.30 12.11 -2.93
C GLU A 31 11.53 10.87 -2.04
N TYR A 32 12.20 11.05 -0.90
CA TYR A 32 12.54 10.00 0.05
C TYR A 32 11.31 9.32 0.68
N VAL A 33 10.17 9.99 0.78
CA VAL A 33 8.93 9.42 1.32
C VAL A 33 8.31 8.44 0.32
N ALA A 34 8.28 8.84 -0.96
CA ALA A 34 7.82 7.98 -2.04
C ALA A 34 8.72 6.74 -2.20
N VAL A 35 10.05 6.92 -2.11
CA VAL A 35 11.03 5.82 -2.17
C VAL A 35 10.74 4.77 -1.09
N TYR A 36 10.60 5.15 0.17
CA TYR A 36 10.31 4.20 1.25
C TYR A 36 9.00 3.44 1.01
N SER A 37 7.96 4.18 0.68
CA SER A 37 6.62 3.62 0.47
C SER A 37 6.65 2.59 -0.66
N VAL A 38 7.38 2.88 -1.73
CA VAL A 38 7.56 1.98 -2.87
C VAL A 38 8.41 0.77 -2.50
N LEU A 39 9.55 0.93 -1.84
CA LEU A 39 10.40 -0.20 -1.42
C LEU A 39 9.65 -1.16 -0.49
N GLY A 40 8.90 -0.63 0.47
CA GLY A 40 8.04 -1.43 1.34
C GLY A 40 6.95 -2.17 0.56
N SER A 41 6.23 -1.46 -0.32
CA SER A 41 5.18 -2.06 -1.16
C SER A 41 5.72 -3.14 -2.08
N LEU A 42 6.93 -2.95 -2.61
CA LEU A 42 7.58 -3.88 -3.51
C LEU A 42 8.02 -5.17 -2.80
N GLN A 43 8.55 -5.05 -1.58
CA GLN A 43 8.90 -6.20 -0.74
C GLN A 43 7.68 -7.08 -0.46
N ASP A 44 6.54 -6.46 -0.14
CA ASP A 44 5.30 -7.18 0.14
C ASP A 44 4.66 -7.78 -1.13
N TYR A 45 4.65 -7.02 -2.23
CA TYR A 45 4.20 -7.50 -3.54
C TYR A 45 4.99 -8.75 -3.96
N ALA A 46 6.33 -8.65 -3.94
CA ALA A 46 7.21 -9.73 -4.35
C ALA A 46 6.98 -10.99 -3.52
N ALA A 47 6.90 -10.86 -2.19
CA ALA A 47 6.64 -12.00 -1.31
C ALA A 47 5.32 -12.73 -1.67
N GLN A 48 4.24 -12.00 -1.94
CA GLN A 48 2.94 -12.60 -2.26
C GLN A 48 2.86 -13.16 -3.67
N HIS A 49 3.39 -12.42 -4.65
CA HIS A 49 3.42 -12.80 -6.05
C HIS A 49 4.29 -14.05 -6.24
N PHE A 50 5.53 -14.03 -5.73
CA PHE A 50 6.46 -15.18 -5.82
C PHE A 50 5.92 -16.43 -5.12
N ALA A 51 5.36 -16.30 -3.92
CA ALA A 51 4.79 -17.45 -3.22
C ALA A 51 3.65 -18.11 -4.01
N ARG A 52 2.85 -17.31 -4.72
CA ARG A 52 1.78 -17.81 -5.58
C ARG A 52 2.34 -18.52 -6.80
N GLU A 53 3.26 -17.89 -7.54
CA GLU A 53 3.88 -18.49 -8.72
C GLU A 53 4.61 -19.78 -8.40
N GLU A 54 5.46 -19.76 -7.39
CA GLU A 54 6.21 -20.94 -6.94
C GLU A 54 5.29 -22.04 -6.42
N GLY A 55 4.18 -21.67 -5.77
CA GLY A 55 3.11 -22.59 -5.38
C GLY A 55 2.51 -23.31 -6.58
N MET A 56 2.17 -22.57 -7.64
CA MET A 56 1.63 -23.12 -8.89
C MET A 56 2.66 -24.00 -9.60
N MET A 57 3.90 -23.54 -9.73
CA MET A 57 5.00 -24.27 -10.37
C MET A 57 5.34 -25.57 -9.62
N ARG A 58 5.32 -25.55 -8.28
CA ARG A 58 5.53 -26.74 -7.45
C ARG A 58 4.42 -27.76 -7.65
N ALA A 59 3.16 -27.30 -7.69
CA ALA A 59 2.01 -28.17 -7.90
C ALA A 59 1.96 -28.78 -9.31
N SER A 60 2.45 -28.07 -10.32
CA SER A 60 2.58 -28.59 -11.69
C SER A 60 3.86 -29.39 -11.95
N ARG A 61 4.75 -29.50 -10.94
CA ARG A 61 6.09 -30.12 -11.08
C ARG A 61 6.92 -29.49 -12.20
N CYS A 62 6.82 -28.17 -12.34
CA CYS A 62 7.54 -27.43 -13.38
C CYS A 62 9.06 -27.60 -13.21
N PRO A 63 9.81 -28.07 -14.24
CA PRO A 63 11.26 -28.29 -14.14
C PRO A 63 12.08 -27.02 -13.89
N GLN A 64 11.52 -25.85 -14.19
CA GLN A 64 12.20 -24.56 -14.06
C GLN A 64 12.09 -23.95 -12.66
N LEU A 65 11.39 -24.60 -11.72
CA LEU A 65 11.13 -24.06 -10.38
C LEU A 65 12.40 -23.55 -9.69
N ASP A 66 13.45 -24.36 -9.62
CA ASP A 66 14.69 -23.99 -8.91
C ASP A 66 15.36 -22.75 -9.50
N LEU A 67 15.34 -22.61 -10.84
CA LEU A 67 15.89 -21.42 -11.50
C LEU A 67 15.03 -20.20 -11.21
N HIS A 68 13.71 -20.35 -11.26
CA HIS A 68 12.75 -19.28 -11.00
C HIS A 68 12.86 -18.77 -9.55
N GLN A 69 12.98 -19.67 -8.58
CA GLN A 69 13.20 -19.33 -7.16
C GLN A 69 14.50 -18.56 -6.93
N ARG A 70 15.58 -18.88 -7.66
CA ARG A 70 16.84 -18.12 -7.56
C ARG A 70 16.69 -16.69 -8.09
N THR A 71 15.95 -16.51 -9.19
CA THR A 71 15.64 -15.19 -9.74
C THR A 71 14.82 -14.36 -8.73
N HIS A 72 13.79 -14.95 -8.12
CA HIS A 72 12.99 -14.32 -7.07
C HIS A 72 13.83 -13.92 -5.86
N ALA A 73 14.67 -14.83 -5.36
CA ALA A 73 15.56 -14.55 -4.23
C ALA A 73 16.52 -13.39 -4.54
N GLY A 74 17.09 -13.35 -5.74
CA GLY A 74 17.95 -12.25 -6.17
C GLY A 74 17.24 -10.90 -6.21
N PHE A 75 16.00 -10.87 -6.69
CA PHE A 75 15.17 -9.65 -6.64
C PHE A 75 14.89 -9.22 -5.20
N SER A 76 14.41 -10.14 -4.36
CA SER A 76 14.08 -9.83 -2.96
C SER A 76 15.29 -9.32 -2.18
N GLN A 77 16.49 -9.84 -2.48
CA GLN A 77 17.73 -9.35 -1.89
C GLN A 77 18.03 -7.91 -2.34
N GLN A 78 17.93 -7.59 -3.63
CA GLN A 78 18.17 -6.23 -4.12
C GLN A 78 17.20 -5.21 -3.51
N VAL A 79 15.92 -5.58 -3.32
CA VAL A 79 14.95 -4.72 -2.61
C VAL A 79 15.34 -4.52 -1.15
N ALA A 80 15.81 -5.57 -0.48
CA ALA A 80 16.27 -5.50 0.90
C ALA A 80 17.51 -4.58 1.03
N ASP A 81 18.49 -4.71 0.12
CA ASP A 81 19.71 -3.89 0.11
C ASP A 81 19.39 -2.40 -0.12
N LEU A 82 18.46 -2.10 -1.04
CA LEU A 82 17.99 -0.72 -1.25
C LEU A 82 17.27 -0.17 -0.01
N LYS A 83 16.47 -0.99 0.67
CA LYS A 83 15.77 -0.59 1.89
C LYS A 83 16.74 -0.35 3.05
N GLU A 84 17.74 -1.21 3.23
CA GLU A 84 18.77 -1.05 4.26
C GLU A 84 19.55 0.25 4.04
N ARG A 85 20.04 0.49 2.82
CA ARG A 85 20.69 1.77 2.46
C ARG A 85 19.82 2.98 2.75
N TYR A 86 18.53 2.90 2.44
CA TYR A 86 17.57 3.97 2.73
C TYR A 86 17.42 4.21 4.23
N GLU A 87 17.32 3.15 5.02
CA GLU A 87 17.14 3.22 6.47
C GLU A 87 18.39 3.79 7.16
N GLU A 88 19.59 3.50 6.64
CA GLU A 88 20.84 4.13 7.07
C GLU A 88 20.89 5.63 6.73
N ASN A 89 20.44 5.99 5.53
CA ASN A 89 20.39 7.38 5.07
C ASN A 89 19.27 7.56 4.04
N ARG A 90 18.23 8.32 4.41
CA ARG A 90 17.01 8.54 3.59
C ARG A 90 17.26 9.14 2.20
N THR A 91 18.44 9.72 1.98
CA THR A 91 18.83 10.34 0.69
C THR A 91 19.80 9.50 -0.13
N SER A 92 20.22 8.34 0.39
CA SER A 92 21.17 7.42 -0.26
C SER A 92 20.55 6.66 -1.43
N VAL A 93 19.22 6.55 -1.46
CA VAL A 93 18.45 5.92 -2.52
C VAL A 93 17.51 6.96 -3.12
N ARG A 94 17.53 7.05 -4.44
CA ARG A 94 16.75 8.04 -5.21
C ARG A 94 15.62 7.36 -5.98
N ALA A 95 14.52 8.08 -6.20
CA ALA A 95 13.39 7.59 -6.98
C ALA A 95 13.81 7.16 -8.39
N ARG A 96 14.77 7.86 -9.00
CA ARG A 96 15.35 7.46 -10.31
C ARG A 96 16.07 6.11 -10.26
N GLU A 97 16.74 5.79 -9.16
CA GLU A 97 17.41 4.50 -8.96
C GLU A 97 16.37 3.38 -8.84
N CYS A 98 15.38 3.56 -7.96
CA CYS A 98 14.27 2.62 -7.80
C CYS A 98 13.48 2.42 -9.09
N LEU A 99 13.24 3.49 -9.85
CA LEU A 99 12.49 3.44 -11.11
C LEU A 99 13.23 2.65 -12.18
N ARG A 100 14.56 2.82 -12.29
CA ARG A 100 15.37 2.01 -13.21
C ARG A 100 15.33 0.53 -12.82
N PHE A 101 15.57 0.25 -11.54
CA PHE A 101 15.49 -1.11 -11.01
C PHE A 101 14.12 -1.78 -11.29
N LEU A 102 13.02 -1.07 -11.02
CA LEU A 102 11.67 -1.57 -11.29
C LEU A 102 11.40 -1.80 -12.77
N ASN A 103 11.81 -0.87 -13.64
CA ASN A 103 11.62 -1.03 -15.08
C ASN A 103 12.45 -2.21 -15.62
N ASP A 104 13.71 -2.32 -15.21
CA ASP A 104 14.59 -3.40 -15.63
C ASP A 104 14.02 -4.75 -15.18
N TRP A 105 13.54 -4.84 -13.95
CA TRP A 105 12.94 -6.07 -13.44
C TRP A 105 11.59 -6.39 -14.10
N LEU A 106 10.68 -5.42 -14.22
CA LEU A 106 9.36 -5.62 -14.84
C LEU A 106 9.50 -6.08 -16.29
N VAL A 107 10.44 -5.50 -17.05
CA VAL A 107 10.68 -5.90 -18.43
C VAL A 107 11.38 -7.26 -18.53
N ASN A 108 12.34 -7.56 -17.65
CA ASN A 108 13.14 -8.79 -17.76
C ASN A 108 12.58 -10.00 -17.00
N HIS A 109 11.62 -9.83 -16.11
CA HIS A 109 11.03 -10.93 -15.35
C HIS A 109 9.60 -11.19 -15.80
N ILE A 110 8.71 -10.21 -15.65
CA ILE A 110 7.28 -10.39 -15.93
C ILE A 110 7.05 -10.60 -17.43
N CYS A 111 7.67 -9.78 -18.28
CA CYS A 111 7.42 -9.87 -19.73
C CYS A 111 8.10 -11.07 -20.41
N THR A 112 9.08 -11.73 -19.77
CA THR A 112 9.90 -12.77 -20.43
C THR A 112 10.01 -14.08 -19.65
N THR A 113 9.97 -14.05 -18.32
CA THR A 113 10.18 -15.22 -17.45
C THR A 113 8.86 -15.85 -17.03
N ASP A 114 7.87 -15.05 -16.60
CA ASP A 114 6.58 -15.56 -16.10
C ASP A 114 5.77 -16.26 -17.20
N MET A 115 6.04 -15.89 -18.46
CA MET A 115 5.42 -16.51 -19.62
C MET A 115 5.93 -17.95 -19.88
N ASN A 116 7.08 -18.34 -19.32
CA ASN A 116 7.72 -19.62 -19.61
C ASN A 116 7.08 -20.81 -18.88
N TYR A 117 6.60 -20.60 -17.65
CA TYR A 117 5.93 -21.67 -16.90
C TYR A 117 4.46 -21.86 -17.29
N ARG A 118 3.91 -20.95 -18.11
CA ARG A 118 2.48 -20.93 -18.49
C ARG A 118 2.01 -22.28 -19.06
N ALA A 119 2.82 -22.90 -19.92
CA ALA A 119 2.49 -24.19 -20.54
C ALA A 119 2.32 -25.33 -19.53
N TRP A 120 2.91 -25.22 -18.34
CA TRP A 120 2.86 -26.23 -17.28
C TRP A 120 1.74 -25.97 -16.27
N VAL A 121 1.30 -24.72 -16.14
CA VAL A 121 0.27 -24.31 -15.17
C VAL A 121 -1.14 -24.31 -15.79
N VAL A 122 -1.27 -23.92 -17.06
CA VAL A 122 -2.56 -23.88 -17.75
C VAL A 122 -3.10 -25.31 -17.92
N GLY A 123 -4.32 -25.55 -17.42
CA GLY A 123 -4.97 -26.87 -17.47
C GLY A 123 -4.56 -27.83 -16.34
N ASN A 124 -3.66 -27.45 -15.44
CA ASN A 124 -3.28 -28.26 -14.28
C ASN A 124 -4.16 -27.93 -13.06
N GLU A 125 -4.99 -28.88 -12.61
CA GLU A 125 -5.91 -28.68 -11.49
C GLU A 125 -5.20 -28.40 -10.16
N GLY A 126 -4.04 -29.03 -9.93
CA GLY A 126 -3.23 -28.80 -8.73
C GLY A 126 -2.65 -27.39 -8.69
N ALA A 127 -2.16 -26.89 -9.83
CA ALA A 127 -1.67 -25.52 -9.94
C ALA A 127 -2.81 -24.51 -9.79
N LYS A 128 -3.98 -24.76 -10.38
CA LYS A 128 -5.17 -23.93 -10.21
C LYS A 128 -5.59 -23.84 -8.74
N ALA A 129 -5.67 -24.98 -8.04
CA ALA A 129 -6.01 -25.00 -6.61
C ALA A 129 -4.97 -24.29 -5.73
N ALA A 130 -3.69 -24.36 -6.09
CA ALA A 130 -2.61 -23.64 -5.38
C ALA A 130 -2.72 -22.12 -5.57
N GLY A 131 -3.01 -21.66 -6.80
CA GLY A 131 -3.28 -20.26 -7.08
C GLY A 131 -4.51 -19.74 -6.33
N ASP A 132 -5.63 -20.46 -6.44
CA ASP A 132 -6.91 -20.09 -5.81
C ASP A 132 -6.82 -19.98 -4.28
N LYS A 133 -5.99 -20.78 -3.61
CA LYS A 133 -5.79 -20.71 -2.15
C LYS A 133 -5.19 -19.38 -1.71
N VAL A 134 -4.17 -18.90 -2.43
CA VAL A 134 -3.52 -17.61 -2.12
C VAL A 134 -4.48 -16.46 -2.46
N THR A 135 -5.21 -16.57 -3.57
CA THR A 135 -6.15 -15.56 -4.04
C THR A 135 -7.37 -15.41 -3.12
N ARG A 136 -8.00 -16.49 -2.66
CA ARG A 136 -9.19 -16.42 -1.77
C ARG A 136 -8.93 -15.70 -0.45
N ALA A 137 -7.73 -15.90 0.12
CA ALA A 137 -7.33 -15.21 1.35
C ALA A 137 -7.16 -13.69 1.15
N SER A 138 -6.74 -13.27 -0.06
CA SER A 138 -6.63 -11.86 -0.42
C SER A 138 -8.00 -11.27 -0.79
N GLU A 139 -8.83 -12.00 -1.55
CA GLU A 139 -10.14 -11.54 -2.03
C GLU A 139 -11.13 -11.21 -0.91
N GLY A 140 -11.19 -12.03 0.15
CA GLY A 140 -12.07 -11.76 1.29
C GLY A 140 -11.74 -10.43 1.96
N ARG A 141 -10.44 -10.15 2.14
CA ARG A 141 -9.93 -8.91 2.73
C ARG A 141 -10.13 -7.71 1.79
N THR A 142 -9.90 -7.91 0.49
CA THR A 142 -10.13 -6.90 -0.54
C THR A 142 -11.60 -6.51 -0.66
N ARG A 143 -12.55 -7.45 -0.47
CA ARG A 143 -13.99 -7.16 -0.56
C ARG A 143 -14.48 -6.26 0.57
N GLU A 144 -14.00 -6.46 1.79
CA GLU A 144 -14.32 -5.60 2.94
C GLU A 144 -13.77 -4.18 2.77
N LEU A 145 -12.54 -4.06 2.25
CA LEU A 145 -11.92 -2.76 2.01
C LEU A 145 -12.58 -1.99 0.86
N ARG A 146 -13.02 -2.68 -0.21
CA ARG A 146 -13.69 -2.08 -1.39
C ARG A 146 -14.91 -1.22 -1.05
N SER A 147 -15.66 -1.59 -0.01
CA SER A 147 -16.87 -0.84 0.39
C SER A 147 -16.58 0.43 1.17
N LEU A 148 -15.34 0.63 1.66
CA LEU A 148 -15.01 1.75 2.51
C LEU A 148 -14.93 3.07 1.73
N SER A 149 -15.58 4.10 2.28
CA SER A 149 -15.39 5.51 1.96
C SER A 149 -14.34 6.10 2.92
N ILE A 150 -13.16 6.41 2.40
CA ILE A 150 -12.03 6.93 3.20
C ILE A 150 -11.82 8.41 2.90
N LEU A 151 -11.71 9.22 3.95
CA LEU A 151 -11.23 10.60 3.87
C LEU A 151 -9.76 10.66 4.32
N VAL A 152 -8.90 11.18 3.47
CA VAL A 152 -7.50 11.48 3.78
C VAL A 152 -7.35 12.98 3.97
N VAL A 153 -6.77 13.39 5.10
CA VAL A 153 -6.48 14.79 5.43
C VAL A 153 -4.98 14.92 5.58
N ASP A 154 -4.34 15.54 4.61
CA ASP A 154 -2.89 15.69 4.56
C ASP A 154 -2.55 16.89 3.69
N ASP A 155 -1.84 17.89 4.21
CA ASP A 155 -1.46 19.09 3.45
C ASP A 155 -0.34 18.79 2.44
N ASN A 156 0.34 17.65 2.59
CA ASN A 156 1.34 17.20 1.65
C ASN A 156 0.69 16.47 0.46
N VAL A 157 0.59 17.19 -0.66
CA VAL A 157 0.01 16.65 -1.90
C VAL A 157 0.70 15.35 -2.32
N ASN A 158 2.02 15.29 -2.31
CA ASN A 158 2.76 14.11 -2.76
C ASN A 158 2.49 12.88 -1.89
N PHE A 159 2.49 13.05 -0.57
CA PHE A 159 2.21 11.94 0.35
C PHE A 159 0.74 11.53 0.31
N SER A 160 -0.19 12.48 0.15
CA SER A 160 -1.60 12.15 -0.07
C SER A 160 -1.80 11.30 -1.33
N GLU A 161 -1.04 11.56 -2.40
CA GLU A 161 -1.05 10.74 -3.62
C GLU A 161 -0.45 9.34 -3.39
N VAL A 162 0.59 9.22 -2.56
CA VAL A 162 1.13 7.93 -2.10
C VAL A 162 0.02 7.12 -1.44
N LEU A 163 -0.68 7.72 -0.48
CA LEU A 163 -1.79 7.07 0.23
C LEU A 163 -2.89 6.64 -0.74
N VAL A 164 -3.35 7.54 -1.62
CA VAL A 164 -4.36 7.22 -2.64
C VAL A 164 -3.91 6.05 -3.53
N THR A 165 -2.64 6.03 -3.94
CA THR A 165 -2.09 4.96 -4.78
C THR A 165 -2.10 3.61 -4.06
N ILE A 166 -1.70 3.59 -2.78
CA ILE A 166 -1.72 2.39 -1.94
C ILE A 166 -3.15 1.89 -1.75
N LEU A 167 -4.07 2.77 -1.35
CA LEU A 167 -5.46 2.44 -1.07
C LEU A 167 -6.20 1.97 -2.33
N GLY A 168 -6.00 2.66 -3.46
CA GLY A 168 -6.57 2.29 -4.75
C GLY A 168 -6.03 0.95 -5.26
N SER A 169 -4.74 0.65 -5.03
CA SER A 169 -4.15 -0.66 -5.36
C SER A 169 -4.77 -1.80 -4.54
N ALA A 170 -5.30 -1.51 -3.36
CA ALA A 170 -6.05 -2.47 -2.54
C ALA A 170 -7.53 -2.60 -2.96
N GLY A 171 -7.97 -1.85 -3.97
CA GLY A 171 -9.34 -1.83 -4.48
C GLY A 171 -10.27 -0.88 -3.73
N ILE A 172 -9.76 0.05 -2.92
CA ILE A 172 -10.61 1.05 -2.28
C ILE A 172 -10.93 2.13 -3.31
N ASP A 173 -12.18 2.16 -3.78
CA ASP A 173 -12.57 3.03 -4.90
C ASP A 173 -13.08 4.41 -4.43
N ARG A 174 -13.48 4.53 -3.16
CA ARG A 174 -14.11 5.74 -2.60
C ARG A 174 -13.14 6.47 -1.68
N ILE A 175 -12.12 7.08 -2.28
CA ILE A 175 -11.12 7.85 -1.55
C ILE A 175 -11.32 9.33 -1.86
N ALA A 176 -11.33 10.16 -0.83
CA ALA A 176 -11.26 11.60 -1.01
C ALA A 176 -10.11 12.18 -0.21
N VAL A 177 -9.54 13.26 -0.73
CA VAL A 177 -8.40 13.94 -0.13
C VAL A 177 -8.76 15.39 0.12
N THR A 178 -8.33 15.91 1.27
CA THR A 178 -8.39 17.33 1.61
C THR A 178 -7.03 17.75 2.18
N HIS A 179 -6.62 18.98 1.91
CA HIS A 179 -5.31 19.49 2.29
C HIS A 179 -5.37 20.53 3.43
N ASP A 180 -6.56 20.72 4.01
CA ASP A 180 -6.82 21.67 5.10
C ASP A 180 -7.97 21.16 5.99
N ILE A 181 -8.00 21.62 7.25
CA ILE A 181 -8.97 21.15 8.26
C ILE A 181 -10.38 21.65 7.97
N ALA A 182 -10.54 22.85 7.40
CA ALA A 182 -11.86 23.43 7.13
C ALA A 182 -12.62 22.63 6.04
N THR A 183 -11.93 22.27 4.96
CA THR A 183 -12.45 21.41 3.90
C THR A 183 -12.71 20.00 4.43
N ALA A 184 -11.83 19.46 5.29
CA ALA A 184 -12.04 18.16 5.93
C ALA A 184 -13.34 18.12 6.75
N LYS A 185 -13.56 19.12 7.61
CA LYS A 185 -14.79 19.25 8.41
C LYS A 185 -16.03 19.33 7.52
N SER A 186 -15.97 20.13 6.45
CA SER A 186 -17.07 20.26 5.49
C SER A 186 -17.38 18.92 4.80
N ALA A 187 -16.34 18.16 4.43
CA ALA A 187 -16.49 16.84 3.82
C ALA A 187 -17.08 15.80 4.78
N LEU A 188 -16.72 15.84 6.06
CA LEU A 188 -17.24 14.92 7.10
C LEU A 188 -18.72 15.17 7.42
N VAL A 189 -19.21 16.40 7.24
CA VAL A 189 -20.63 16.73 7.41
C VAL A 189 -21.42 16.44 6.12
N GLY A 190 -20.82 16.65 4.96
CA GLY A 190 -21.53 16.59 3.67
C GLY A 190 -21.77 15.19 3.11
N ARG A 191 -21.07 14.15 3.58
CA ARG A 191 -21.20 12.78 3.09
C ARG A 191 -20.78 11.74 4.14
N PRO A 192 -21.26 10.49 4.03
CA PRO A 192 -20.79 9.40 4.87
C PRO A 192 -19.31 9.09 4.59
N VAL A 193 -18.53 9.04 5.66
CA VAL A 193 -17.13 8.61 5.69
C VAL A 193 -17.03 7.47 6.67
N ASP A 194 -16.42 6.37 6.24
CA ASP A 194 -16.30 5.16 7.03
C ASP A 194 -15.01 5.12 7.84
N LEU A 195 -13.99 5.86 7.40
CA LEU A 195 -12.69 5.95 8.06
C LEU A 195 -11.99 7.27 7.71
N LEU A 196 -11.41 7.91 8.72
CA LEU A 196 -10.57 9.10 8.56
C LEU A 196 -9.09 8.71 8.71
N ILE A 197 -8.27 9.12 7.74
CA ILE A 197 -6.81 9.15 7.86
C ILE A 197 -6.42 10.62 7.96
N SER A 198 -5.85 11.04 9.09
CA SER A 198 -5.42 12.43 9.29
C SER A 198 -3.94 12.49 9.56
N ASP A 199 -3.24 13.38 8.87
CA ASP A 199 -1.92 13.81 9.32
C ASP A 199 -2.03 14.60 10.63
N TRP A 200 -0.94 14.58 11.39
CA TRP A 200 -0.81 15.31 12.64
C TRP A 200 -0.72 16.82 12.42
N HIS A 201 0.05 17.21 11.40
CA HIS A 201 0.19 18.60 10.98
C HIS A 201 -0.52 18.76 9.65
N VAL A 202 -1.41 19.75 9.55
CA VAL A 202 -2.12 20.07 8.32
C VAL A 202 -1.97 21.57 8.13
N GLY A 203 -0.92 21.99 7.43
CA GLY A 203 -0.50 23.38 7.34
C GLY A 203 -0.12 23.93 8.72
N ALA A 204 -0.80 24.99 9.14
CA ALA A 204 -0.61 25.59 10.46
C ALA A 204 -1.52 24.98 11.55
N GLU A 205 -2.44 24.07 11.16
CA GLU A 205 -3.43 23.49 12.05
C GLU A 205 -3.02 22.09 12.53
N SER A 206 -3.58 21.66 13.67
CA SER A 206 -3.34 20.32 14.22
C SER A 206 -4.44 19.34 13.85
N GLY A 207 -4.06 18.20 13.28
CA GLY A 207 -4.95 17.07 13.06
C GLY A 207 -5.55 16.52 14.35
N LEU A 208 -4.87 16.65 15.50
CA LEU A 208 -5.47 16.27 16.79
C LEU A 208 -6.71 17.09 17.14
N ASP A 209 -6.77 18.36 16.73
CA ASP A 209 -7.95 19.18 16.98
C ASP A 209 -9.11 18.79 16.06
N LEU A 210 -8.81 18.29 14.85
CA LEU A 210 -9.80 17.63 14.01
C LEU A 210 -10.33 16.34 14.67
N VAL A 211 -9.45 15.50 15.23
CA VAL A 211 -9.86 14.28 15.96
C VAL A 211 -10.82 14.62 17.10
N LYS A 212 -10.46 15.58 17.97
CA LYS A 212 -11.32 16.02 19.08
C LYS A 212 -12.66 16.54 18.57
N TRP A 213 -12.66 17.32 17.50
CA TRP A 213 -13.87 17.83 16.88
C TRP A 213 -14.78 16.71 16.35
N VAL A 214 -14.22 15.69 15.70
CA VAL A 214 -14.95 14.48 15.25
C VAL A 214 -15.59 13.76 16.44
N ARG A 215 -14.84 13.56 17.54
CA ARG A 215 -15.34 12.88 18.75
C ARG A 215 -16.43 13.65 19.50
N GLN A 216 -16.48 14.98 19.35
CA GLN A 216 -17.54 15.83 19.91
C GLN A 216 -18.78 15.92 19.00
N GLY A 217 -18.71 15.35 17.79
CA GLY A 217 -19.80 15.36 16.81
C GLY A 217 -20.95 14.39 17.14
N PRO A 218 -21.91 14.25 16.21
CA PRO A 218 -23.00 13.28 16.33
C PRO A 218 -22.47 11.84 16.50
N PRO A 219 -23.25 10.91 17.11
CA PRO A 219 -22.78 9.57 17.45
C PRO A 219 -22.13 8.79 16.29
N GLU A 220 -22.68 8.89 15.08
CA GLU A 220 -22.13 8.23 13.88
C GLU A 220 -20.74 8.76 13.51
N LEU A 221 -20.53 10.07 13.59
CA LEU A 221 -19.24 10.72 13.34
C LEU A 221 -18.26 10.45 14.48
N ALA A 222 -18.73 10.51 15.72
CA ALA A 222 -17.91 10.25 16.90
C ALA A 222 -17.44 8.79 17.00
N ALA A 223 -18.18 7.84 16.44
CA ALA A 223 -17.82 6.42 16.37
C ALA A 223 -16.95 6.05 15.14
N MET A 224 -16.78 6.96 14.18
CA MET A 224 -16.02 6.70 12.96
C MET A 224 -14.54 6.37 13.30
N PRO A 225 -13.98 5.26 12.79
CA PRO A 225 -12.56 4.95 12.98
C PRO A 225 -11.62 6.05 12.46
N ILE A 226 -10.61 6.39 13.26
CA ILE A 226 -9.60 7.39 12.89
C ILE A 226 -8.19 6.79 13.00
N LEU A 227 -7.44 6.87 11.90
CA LEU A 227 -6.01 6.61 11.84
C LEU A 227 -5.26 7.94 11.80
N MET A 228 -4.40 8.18 12.79
CA MET A 228 -3.46 9.29 12.78
C MET A 228 -2.15 8.89 12.10
N LEU A 229 -1.66 9.74 11.19
CA LEU A 229 -0.32 9.66 10.62
C LEU A 229 0.53 10.79 11.22
N SER A 230 1.81 10.54 11.48
CA SER A 230 2.72 11.57 11.99
C SER A 230 4.13 11.38 11.49
N GLY A 231 4.85 12.48 11.29
CA GLY A 231 6.30 12.48 11.03
C GLY A 231 7.12 12.06 12.27
N HIS A 232 8.45 12.13 12.12
CA HIS A 232 9.43 11.58 13.04
C HIS A 232 9.53 12.36 14.37
N GLU A 233 8.61 12.14 15.32
CA GLU A 233 8.76 12.53 16.74
C GLU A 233 8.11 11.49 17.69
N ARG A 234 8.95 10.62 18.30
CA ARG A 234 8.84 9.83 19.56
C ARG A 234 7.52 9.15 19.99
N LEU A 235 7.67 8.11 20.83
CA LEU A 235 6.63 7.35 21.56
C LEU A 235 5.50 8.18 22.20
N VAL A 236 5.76 9.44 22.56
CA VAL A 236 4.78 10.37 23.16
C VAL A 236 3.63 10.69 22.20
N ASN A 237 3.88 10.72 20.88
CA ASN A 237 2.86 11.09 19.90
C ASN A 237 1.76 10.03 19.76
N ARG A 238 2.10 8.74 19.96
CA ARG A 238 1.10 7.67 19.94
C ARG A 238 0.09 7.84 21.07
N ASP A 239 0.57 8.01 22.30
CA ASP A 239 -0.33 8.14 23.46
C ASP A 239 -1.19 9.40 23.36
N LEU A 240 -0.62 10.51 22.90
CA LEU A 240 -1.37 11.75 22.64
C LEU A 240 -2.44 11.58 21.56
N ALA A 241 -2.15 10.89 20.45
CA ALA A 241 -3.15 10.60 19.42
C ALA A 241 -4.32 9.78 19.98
N LEU A 242 -4.02 8.73 20.74
CA LEU A 242 -5.04 7.86 21.34
C LEU A 242 -5.85 8.62 22.40
N LEU A 243 -5.21 9.45 23.24
CA LEU A 243 -5.90 10.30 24.22
C LEU A 243 -6.81 11.36 23.58
N ALA A 244 -6.43 11.89 22.41
CA ALA A 244 -7.30 12.78 21.64
C ALA A 244 -8.52 12.06 21.05
N GLY A 245 -8.48 10.73 20.99
CA GLY A 245 -9.57 9.88 20.53
C GLY A 245 -9.29 9.15 19.22
N ALA A 246 -8.07 9.17 18.68
CA ALA A 246 -7.74 8.33 17.53
C ALA A 246 -7.80 6.83 17.89
N ASP A 247 -8.12 5.99 16.92
CA ASP A 247 -8.22 4.54 17.14
C ASP A 247 -6.90 3.82 16.92
N GLU A 248 -6.09 4.32 15.99
CA GLU A 248 -4.76 3.83 15.66
C GLU A 248 -3.83 4.98 15.26
N PHE A 249 -2.54 4.70 15.28
CA PHE A 249 -1.46 5.62 14.94
C PHE A 249 -0.42 4.92 14.07
N MET A 250 0.07 5.59 13.03
CA MET A 250 1.20 5.13 12.22
C MET A 250 2.21 6.25 12.00
N GLU A 251 3.48 5.88 12.10
CA GLU A 251 4.58 6.77 11.78
C GLU A 251 4.82 6.82 10.26
N LYS A 252 5.06 8.02 9.74
CA LYS A 252 5.49 8.25 8.36
C LYS A 252 7.01 8.05 8.25
N PRO A 253 7.51 7.48 7.15
CA PRO A 253 6.76 7.02 5.96
C PRO A 253 6.06 5.67 6.19
N VAL A 254 4.90 5.45 5.55
CA VAL A 254 4.11 4.21 5.70
C VAL A 254 4.38 3.23 4.55
N THR A 255 4.32 1.92 4.84
CA THR A 255 4.30 0.89 3.79
C THR A 255 2.87 0.52 3.41
N ALA A 256 2.65 0.04 2.17
CA ALA A 256 1.33 -0.39 1.73
C ALA A 256 0.73 -1.44 2.66
N ARG A 257 1.47 -2.52 2.97
CA ARG A 257 0.97 -3.57 3.85
C ARG A 257 0.70 -3.07 5.27
N GLY A 258 1.58 -2.24 5.84
CA GLY A 258 1.39 -1.68 7.17
C GLY A 258 0.06 -0.93 7.25
N LEU A 259 -0.18 -0.07 6.26
CA LEU A 259 -1.42 0.69 6.15
C LEU A 259 -2.63 -0.24 6.00
N LEU A 260 -2.59 -1.20 5.08
CA LEU A 260 -3.72 -2.10 4.81
C LEU A 260 -4.04 -3.03 5.99
N ILE A 261 -3.03 -3.51 6.73
CA ILE A 261 -3.24 -4.27 7.98
C ILE A 261 -3.91 -3.40 9.03
N CYS A 262 -3.48 -2.14 9.17
CA CYS A 262 -4.10 -1.19 10.08
C CYS A 262 -5.57 -0.94 9.72
N LEU A 263 -5.85 -0.66 8.46
CA LEU A 263 -7.21 -0.41 7.98
C LEU A 263 -8.12 -1.63 8.11
N SER A 264 -7.61 -2.83 7.86
CA SER A 264 -8.38 -4.07 8.05
C SER A 264 -8.81 -4.23 9.51
N ARG A 265 -7.93 -3.93 10.48
CA ARG A 265 -8.28 -3.97 11.91
C ARG A 265 -9.33 -2.93 12.28
N LEU A 266 -9.22 -1.71 11.73
CA LEU A 266 -10.18 -0.64 11.97
C LEU A 266 -11.54 -0.93 11.34
N ALA A 267 -11.57 -1.54 10.15
CA ALA A 267 -12.80 -1.92 9.45
C ALA A 267 -13.61 -2.96 10.23
N VAL A 268 -12.95 -3.93 10.89
CA VAL A 268 -13.62 -4.96 11.70
C VAL A 268 -14.34 -4.36 12.91
N LYS A 269 -13.82 -3.29 13.52
CA LYS A 269 -14.45 -2.62 14.66
C LYS A 269 -15.80 -1.95 14.33
N ARG A 270 -16.19 -1.84 13.05
CA ARG A 270 -17.50 -1.30 12.63
C ARG A 270 -18.65 -2.30 12.74
N GLY A 271 -18.37 -3.61 12.78
CA GLY A 271 -19.37 -4.68 12.84
C GLY A 271 -19.59 -5.17 14.26
#